data_AF-A0A7W9U8I9-F1
#
_entry.id   AF-A0A7W9U8I9-F1
#
_cell.length_a   1.000
_cell.length_b   1.000
_cell.length_c   1.000
_cell.angle_alpha   90.00
_cell.angle_beta   90.00
_cell.angle_gamma   90.00
#
_symmetry.space_group_name_H-M   'P 1'
#
loop_
_entity.id
_entity.type
_entity.pdbx_description
1 polymer ?
#
loop_
_entity_poly.entity_id
_entity_poly.type
_entity_poly.pdbx_seq_one_letter_code
_entity_poly.pdbx_strand_id
1 'polypeptide(L)'
;MASIPISMTNDEPLRNSDLIAFHEATGCPVMTAKAALSAMEPLLRSRVLRATQDQSGQSRLHDPIEDEPALCERIRAAKEEAEIVAGPTSRRSQCHQVWFEQERILAEQGITWFSPAVMNPWMFFD
;
A
#
# COMPACT_ATOMS: atom_id res chain seq x y z
N MET A 1 6.83 -36.10 9.61
CA MET A 1 6.49 -34.87 8.86
C MET A 1 5.82 -33.93 9.85
N ALA A 2 6.57 -32.97 10.40
CA ALA A 2 6.02 -32.02 11.37
C ALA A 2 5.52 -30.80 10.60
N SER A 3 4.20 -30.64 10.54
CA SER A 3 3.56 -29.40 10.07
C SER A 3 3.76 -28.33 11.13
N ILE A 4 4.49 -27.28 10.79
CA ILE A 4 4.58 -26.06 11.61
C ILE A 4 3.33 -25.23 11.30
N PRO A 5 2.47 -24.91 12.28
CA PRO A 5 1.46 -23.89 12.09
C PRO A 5 2.16 -22.53 12.11
N ILE A 6 2.26 -21.87 10.96
CA ILE A 6 2.66 -20.47 10.87
C ILE A 6 1.48 -19.66 11.44
N SER A 7 1.46 -19.48 12.75
CA SER A 7 0.67 -18.46 13.41
C SER A 7 1.41 -17.13 13.17
N MET A 8 1.11 -16.46 12.05
CA MET A 8 1.51 -15.06 11.86
C MET A 8 0.63 -14.19 12.74
N THR A 9 0.92 -14.17 14.04
CA THR A 9 0.39 -13.14 14.94
C THR A 9 1.05 -11.83 14.50
N ASN A 10 0.32 -11.02 13.72
CA ASN A 10 0.76 -9.73 13.18
C ASN A 10 0.89 -8.62 14.24
N ASP A 11 1.27 -9.00 15.46
CA ASP A 11 1.36 -8.16 16.65
C ASP A 11 2.83 -7.90 17.04
N GLU A 12 3.76 -7.98 16.07
CA GLU A 12 5.12 -7.55 16.32
C GLU A 12 5.12 -6.06 16.73
N PRO A 13 5.76 -5.71 17.86
CA PRO A 13 5.85 -4.34 18.29
C PRO A 13 6.69 -3.52 17.30
N LEU A 14 6.22 -2.32 16.97
CA LEU A 14 6.95 -1.36 16.14
C LEU A 14 8.35 -1.11 16.70
N ARG A 15 9.37 -1.34 15.87
CA ARG A 15 10.77 -1.13 16.24
C ARG A 15 11.18 0.31 15.96
N ASN A 16 12.18 0.81 16.68
CA ASN A 16 12.70 2.16 16.41
C ASN A 16 13.26 2.30 14.99
N SER A 17 13.82 1.23 14.42
CA SER A 17 14.26 1.19 13.02
C SER A 17 13.12 1.47 12.03
N ASP A 18 11.92 0.96 12.32
CA ASP A 18 10.75 1.12 11.46
C ASP A 18 10.27 2.58 11.45
N LEU A 19 10.33 3.24 12.62
CA LEU A 19 10.00 4.66 12.74
C LEU A 19 11.00 5.55 12.01
N ILE A 20 12.29 5.20 12.04
CA ILE A 20 13.35 5.94 11.33
C ILE A 20 13.18 5.76 9.82
N ALA A 21 13.00 4.53 9.33
CA ALA A 21 12.78 4.27 7.91
C ALA A 21 11.55 4.99 7.38
N PHE A 22 10.45 4.98 8.15
CA PHE A 22 9.25 5.72 7.79
C PHE A 22 9.47 7.24 7.77
N HIS A 23 10.20 7.79 8.76
CA HIS A 23 10.56 9.20 8.79
C HIS A 23 11.40 9.59 7.56
N GLU A 24 12.41 8.80 7.22
CA GLU A 24 13.29 9.05 6.08
C GLU A 24 12.53 8.99 4.75
N ALA A 25 11.63 8.03 4.59
CA ALA A 25 10.86 7.86 3.36
C ALA A 25 9.77 8.93 3.17
N THR A 26 9.15 9.40 4.25
CA THR A 26 7.94 10.24 4.17
C THR A 26 8.16 11.70 4.60
N GLY A 27 9.27 11.99 5.28
CA GLY A 27 9.51 13.26 5.96
C GLY A 27 8.64 13.47 7.21
N CYS A 28 7.80 12.49 7.59
CA CYS A 28 6.93 12.59 8.74
C CYS A 28 7.74 12.61 10.05
N PRO A 29 7.52 13.56 10.99
CA PRO A 29 8.23 13.56 12.26
C PRO A 29 8.07 12.22 13.01
N VAL A 30 9.15 11.72 13.61
CA VAL A 30 9.21 10.39 14.28
C VAL A 30 8.08 10.19 15.30
N MET A 31 7.71 11.23 16.05
CA MET A 31 6.60 11.17 17.01
C MET A 31 5.24 10.92 16.35
N THR A 32 5.02 11.49 15.16
CA THR A 32 3.81 11.29 14.35
C THR A 32 3.84 9.94 13.63
N ALA A 33 5.03 9.49 13.20
CA ALA A 33 5.23 8.19 12.56
C ALA A 33 4.73 7.04 13.44
N LYS A 34 5.05 7.07 14.74
CA LYS A 34 4.59 6.02 15.68
C LYS A 34 3.08 5.96 15.78
N ALA A 35 2.41 7.11 15.89
CA ALA A 35 0.95 7.17 16.00
C ALA A 35 0.28 6.68 14.70
N ALA A 36 0.79 7.12 13.54
CA ALA A 36 0.28 6.71 12.24
C ALA A 36 0.43 5.20 12.02
N LEU A 37 1.63 4.64 12.22
CA LEU A 37 1.90 3.22 12.04
C LEU A 37 1.12 2.35 13.04
N SER A 38 0.91 2.82 14.28
CA SER A 38 0.13 2.06 15.28
C SER A 38 -1.36 2.04 14.99
N ALA A 39 -1.89 3.01 14.24
CA ALA A 39 -3.29 3.07 13.86
C ALA A 39 -3.62 2.28 12.58
N MET A 40 -2.61 1.84 11.84
CA MET A 40 -2.80 1.05 10.61
C MET A 40 -3.15 -0.39 10.93
N GLU A 41 -4.03 -0.97 10.11
CA GLU A 41 -4.26 -2.40 10.10
C GLU A 41 -2.95 -3.18 9.86
N PRO A 42 -2.74 -4.35 10.47
CA PRO A 42 -1.43 -4.99 10.49
C PRO A 42 -0.86 -5.30 9.10
N LEU A 43 -1.70 -5.70 8.14
CA LEU A 43 -1.27 -5.96 6.77
C LEU A 43 -0.84 -4.66 6.06
N LEU A 44 -1.63 -3.59 6.19
CA LEU A 44 -1.28 -2.27 5.64
C LEU A 44 0.02 -1.76 6.25
N ARG A 45 0.17 -1.84 7.57
CA ARG A 45 1.41 -1.48 8.27
C ARG A 45 2.60 -2.25 7.73
N SER A 46 2.48 -3.57 7.54
CA SER A 46 3.55 -4.39 6.96
C SER A 46 3.89 -3.96 5.53
N ARG A 47 2.90 -3.62 4.70
CA ARG A 47 3.12 -3.16 3.32
C ARG A 47 3.80 -1.79 3.28
N VAL A 48 3.36 -0.86 4.11
CA VAL A 48 3.98 0.47 4.25
C VAL A 48 5.43 0.34 4.71
N LEU A 49 5.72 -0.43 5.76
CA LEU A 49 7.08 -0.61 6.24
C LEU A 49 8.00 -1.25 5.19
N ARG A 50 7.52 -2.26 4.47
CA ARG A 50 8.27 -2.82 3.34
C ARG A 50 8.51 -1.78 2.24
N ALA A 51 7.49 -1.01 1.86
CA ALA A 51 7.64 0.05 0.86
C ALA A 51 8.68 1.10 1.27
N THR A 52 8.72 1.50 2.56
CA THR A 52 9.73 2.46 3.04
C THR A 52 11.17 1.95 2.90
N GLN A 53 11.37 0.63 2.90
CA GLN A 53 12.67 -0.01 2.72
C GLN A 53 13.00 -0.18 1.23
N ASP A 54 12.07 -0.70 0.45
CA ASP A 54 12.26 -1.06 -0.97
C ASP A 54 12.26 0.17 -1.90
N GLN A 55 11.58 1.25 -1.50
CA GLN A 55 11.31 2.43 -2.33
C GLN A 55 12.01 3.70 -1.82
N SER A 56 13.17 3.55 -1.17
CA SER A 56 13.91 4.67 -0.57
C SER A 56 14.17 5.81 -1.57
N GLY A 57 13.82 7.04 -1.20
CA GLY A 57 14.01 8.23 -2.05
C GLY A 57 12.85 8.57 -2.98
N GLN A 58 11.79 7.77 -3.01
CA GLN A 58 10.53 8.11 -3.69
C GLN A 58 9.74 9.13 -2.85
N SER A 59 9.04 10.05 -3.52
CA SER A 59 8.17 11.03 -2.84
C SER A 59 6.80 10.45 -2.43
N ARG A 60 6.47 9.27 -2.94
CA ARG A 60 5.20 8.57 -2.71
C ARG A 60 5.44 7.07 -2.76
N LEU A 61 4.89 6.34 -1.79
CA LEU A 61 4.93 4.90 -1.74
C LEU A 61 3.85 4.28 -2.62
N HIS A 62 4.16 3.17 -3.28
CA HIS A 62 3.17 2.26 -3.89
C HIS A 62 3.17 0.92 -3.16
N ASP A 63 2.13 0.10 -3.35
CA ASP A 63 2.07 -1.20 -2.67
C ASP A 63 3.21 -2.10 -3.20
N PRO A 64 4.09 -2.66 -2.35
CA PRO A 64 5.21 -3.49 -2.83
C PRO A 64 4.80 -4.72 -3.66
N ILE A 65 3.54 -5.16 -3.63
CA ILE A 65 3.08 -6.22 -4.54
C ILE A 65 3.08 -5.79 -6.01
N GLU A 66 3.06 -4.50 -6.30
CA GLU A 66 3.17 -3.98 -7.67
C GLU A 66 4.52 -4.34 -8.30
N ASP A 67 5.56 -4.48 -7.49
CA ASP A 67 6.90 -4.88 -7.93
C ASP A 67 7.10 -6.42 -7.91
N GLU A 68 6.16 -7.19 -7.38
CA GLU A 68 6.27 -8.65 -7.31
C GLU A 68 6.03 -9.27 -8.70
N PRO A 69 7.01 -10.00 -9.29
CA PRO A 69 6.88 -10.51 -10.66
C PRO A 69 5.68 -11.44 -10.89
N ALA A 70 5.20 -12.09 -9.83
CA ALA A 70 4.04 -12.98 -9.88
C ALA A 70 2.69 -12.23 -9.95
N LEU A 71 2.66 -10.95 -9.56
CA LEU A 71 1.45 -10.14 -9.43
C LEU A 71 1.44 -8.91 -10.33
N CYS A 72 2.60 -8.38 -10.71
CA CYS A 72 2.73 -7.12 -11.43
C CYS A 72 1.87 -7.06 -12.70
N GLU A 73 1.85 -8.14 -13.49
CA GLU A 73 1.04 -8.23 -14.72
C GLU A 73 -0.45 -8.23 -14.43
N ARG A 74 -0.90 -8.90 -13.36
CA ARG A 74 -2.30 -8.92 -12.95
C ARG A 74 -2.75 -7.57 -12.41
N ILE A 75 -1.89 -6.90 -11.66
CA ILE A 75 -2.14 -5.56 -11.14
C ILE A 75 -2.21 -4.54 -12.30
N ARG A 76 -1.28 -4.63 -13.26
CA ARG A 76 -1.33 -3.78 -14.46
C ARG A 76 -2.61 -4.01 -15.26
N ALA A 77 -2.98 -5.26 -15.50
CA ALA A 77 -4.22 -5.59 -16.21
C ALA A 77 -5.46 -5.07 -15.45
N ALA A 78 -5.50 -5.22 -14.13
CA ALA A 78 -6.60 -4.69 -13.31
C ALA A 78 -6.69 -3.16 -13.35
N LYS A 79 -5.55 -2.46 -13.43
CA LYS A 79 -5.53 -1.01 -13.62
C LYS A 79 -6.10 -0.61 -14.98
N GLU A 80 -5.69 -1.27 -16.06
CA GLU A 80 -6.21 -1.01 -17.41
C GLU A 80 -7.73 -1.24 -17.46
N GLU A 81 -8.22 -2.31 -16.85
CA GLU A 81 -9.65 -2.58 -16.72
C GLU A 81 -10.37 -1.51 -15.89
N ALA A 82 -9.80 -1.09 -14.76
CA ALA A 82 -10.35 -0.03 -13.93
C ALA A 82 -10.44 1.31 -14.67
N GLU A 83 -9.45 1.64 -15.51
CA GLU A 83 -9.46 2.84 -16.36
C GLU A 83 -10.60 2.78 -17.40
N ILE A 84 -10.85 1.61 -17.98
CA ILE A 84 -11.98 1.40 -18.92
C ILE A 84 -13.32 1.56 -18.19
N VAL A 85 -13.47 0.95 -17.02
CA VAL A 85 -14.71 1.00 -16.22
C VAL A 85 -14.99 2.43 -15.74
N ALA A 86 -13.96 3.14 -15.28
CA ALA A 86 -14.10 4.53 -14.86
C ALA A 86 -14.48 5.47 -16.03
N GLY A 87 -14.18 5.08 -17.27
CA GLY A 87 -14.58 5.77 -18.50
C GLY A 87 -13.81 7.08 -18.80
N PRO A 88 -13.95 7.63 -20.02
CA PRO A 88 -13.24 8.84 -20.42
C PRO A 88 -13.89 10.16 -19.96
N THR A 89 -13.07 11.01 -19.31
CA THR A 89 -13.08 12.50 -19.23
C THR A 89 -14.11 13.28 -18.38
N SER A 90 -13.61 14.07 -17.41
CA SER A 90 -13.51 15.57 -17.49
C SER A 90 -13.32 16.30 -16.14
N ARG A 91 -13.13 15.61 -15.00
CA ARG A 91 -13.02 16.28 -13.69
C ARG A 91 -11.89 15.75 -12.81
N ARG A 92 -11.42 16.64 -11.92
CA ARG A 92 -10.67 16.31 -10.69
C ARG A 92 -11.27 15.06 -10.02
N SER A 93 -10.43 14.27 -9.36
CA SER A 93 -10.79 13.08 -8.58
C SER A 93 -11.00 11.75 -9.34
N GLN A 94 -10.65 11.66 -10.63
CA GLN A 94 -10.74 10.38 -11.38
C GLN A 94 -9.76 9.31 -10.86
N CYS A 95 -8.59 9.71 -10.36
CA CYS A 95 -7.60 8.78 -9.82
C CYS A 95 -8.19 7.93 -8.69
N HIS A 96 -9.02 8.52 -7.83
CA HIS A 96 -9.71 7.84 -6.75
C HIS A 96 -10.72 6.81 -7.26
N GLN A 97 -11.48 7.12 -8.32
CA GLN A 97 -12.40 6.17 -8.92
C GLN A 97 -11.65 4.99 -9.56
N VAL A 98 -10.56 5.26 -10.28
CA VAL A 98 -9.72 4.20 -10.86
C VAL A 98 -9.15 3.32 -9.77
N TRP A 99 -8.64 3.90 -8.66
CA TRP A 99 -8.14 3.10 -7.54
C TRP A 99 -9.23 2.26 -6.88
N PHE A 100 -10.42 2.82 -6.70
CA PHE A 100 -11.54 2.07 -6.15
C PHE A 100 -11.92 0.87 -7.02
N GLU A 101 -12.02 1.05 -8.33
CA GLU A 101 -12.31 -0.06 -9.25
C GLU A 101 -11.16 -1.06 -9.33
N GLN A 102 -9.92 -0.60 -9.34
CA GLN A 102 -8.74 -1.47 -9.35
C GLN A 102 -8.68 -2.33 -8.08
N GLU A 103 -8.93 -1.74 -6.91
CA GLU A 103 -9.01 -2.47 -5.64
C GLU A 103 -10.12 -3.52 -5.68
N ARG A 104 -11.32 -3.17 -6.20
CA ARG A 104 -12.44 -4.10 -6.37
C ARG A 104 -12.07 -5.28 -7.28
N ILE A 105 -11.50 -5.00 -8.46
CA ILE A 105 -11.11 -6.03 -9.44
C ILE A 105 -10.06 -6.96 -8.85
N LEU A 106 -9.06 -6.43 -8.14
CA LEU A 106 -8.03 -7.24 -7.50
C LEU A 106 -8.59 -8.08 -6.34
N ALA A 107 -9.49 -7.51 -5.54
CA ALA A 107 -10.16 -8.22 -4.45
C ALA A 107 -10.98 -9.43 -4.96
N GLU A 108 -11.66 -9.30 -6.10
CA GLU A 108 -12.40 -10.40 -6.75
C GLU A 108 -11.47 -11.55 -7.17
N GLN A 109 -10.20 -11.25 -7.43
CA GLN A 109 -9.17 -12.24 -7.74
C GLN A 109 -8.39 -12.75 -6.51
N GLY A 110 -8.82 -12.38 -5.30
CA GLY A 110 -8.18 -12.74 -4.04
C GLY A 110 -6.87 -12.00 -3.76
N ILE A 111 -6.64 -10.84 -4.40
CA ILE A 111 -5.48 -9.99 -4.16
C ILE A 111 -5.91 -8.78 -3.34
N THR A 112 -5.33 -8.62 -2.15
CA THR A 112 -5.44 -7.38 -1.37
C THR A 112 -4.38 -6.40 -1.87
N TRP A 113 -4.80 -5.31 -2.49
CA TRP A 113 -3.95 -4.23 -2.96
C TRP A 113 -4.36 -2.92 -2.28
N PHE A 114 -3.38 -2.14 -1.83
CA PHE A 114 -3.63 -0.84 -1.22
C PHE A 114 -3.34 0.29 -2.20
N SER A 115 -4.35 1.15 -2.39
CA SER A 115 -4.22 2.31 -3.27
C SER A 115 -3.17 3.32 -2.79
N PRO A 116 -2.68 4.22 -3.67
CA PRO A 116 -1.79 5.30 -3.26
C PRO A 116 -2.32 6.15 -2.10
N ALA A 117 -3.63 6.40 -2.03
CA ALA A 117 -4.25 7.12 -0.92
C ALA A 117 -4.15 6.36 0.41
N VAL A 118 -4.33 5.04 0.38
CA VAL A 118 -4.24 4.18 1.56
C VAL A 118 -2.79 3.97 2.00
N MET A 119 -1.86 3.84 1.05
CA MET A 119 -0.42 3.72 1.32
C MET A 119 0.21 5.02 1.83
N ASN A 120 -0.37 6.18 1.51
CA ASN A 120 0.16 7.50 1.84
C ASN A 120 -0.88 8.40 2.52
N PRO A 121 -1.40 8.04 3.70
CA PRO A 121 -2.44 8.80 4.39
C PRO A 121 -2.03 10.23 4.80
N TRP A 122 -0.74 10.54 4.76
CA TRP A 122 -0.21 11.90 5.00
C TRP A 122 -0.23 12.79 3.75
N MET A 123 -0.54 12.24 2.58
CA MET A 123 -0.62 12.99 1.32
C MET A 123 -2.08 13.28 0.96
N PHE A 124 -2.30 14.46 0.40
CA PHE A 124 -3.58 14.81 -0.22
C PHE A 124 -3.53 14.49 -1.71
N PHE A 125 -4.55 13.79 -2.19
CA PHE A 125 -4.73 13.43 -3.60
C PHE A 125 -5.99 14.14 -4.12
N ASP A 126 -5.91 14.86 -5.25
CA ASP A 126 -7.00 15.67 -5.82
C ASP A 126 -7.67 15.08 -7.08
#